data_AF-A0A7C6XTY6-F1
#
_entry.id   AF-A0A7C6XTY6-F1
#
_cell.length_a   1.000
_cell.length_b   1.000
_cell.length_c   1.000
_cell.angle_alpha   90.00
_cell.angle_beta   90.00
_cell.angle_gamma   90.00
#
_symmetry.space_group_name_H-M   'P 1'
#
loop_
_entity.id
_entity.type
_entity.pdbx_description
1 polymer ?
#
loop_
_entity_poly.entity_id
_entity_poly.type
_entity_poly.pdbx_seq_one_letter_code
_entity_poly.pdbx_strand_id
1 'polypeptide(L)'
;TRACCESAKELGMPEATVPLSHAAVLLATSPKSNTAYLAYAAAKADIEAGLGQQMPPYLRPSNSFDGYKYPHDFENRWVEQRYLPYDLGDKKYYEYGDCKNEQAAKAYWEKIKKK
;
A
#
# COMPACT_ATOMS: atom_id res chain seq x y z
N THR A 1 14.29 -0.03 -10.63
CA THR A 1 15.56 0.59 -10.21
C THR A 1 16.43 -0.32 -9.36
N ARG A 2 15.87 -1.19 -8.50
CA ARG A 2 16.65 -2.20 -7.74
C ARG A 2 17.64 -2.99 -8.60
N ALA A 3 17.16 -3.57 -9.72
CA ALA A 3 18.00 -4.31 -10.66
C ALA A 3 19.21 -3.50 -11.15
N CYS A 4 18.99 -2.22 -11.52
CA CYS A 4 20.08 -1.32 -11.91
C CYS A 4 21.11 -1.12 -10.80
N CYS A 5 20.67 -0.95 -9.55
CA CYS A 5 21.57 -0.82 -8.40
C CYS A 5 22.34 -2.11 -8.12
N GLU A 6 21.71 -3.28 -8.30
CA GLU A 6 22.37 -4.59 -8.14
C GLU A 6 23.43 -4.80 -9.23
N SER A 7 23.08 -4.58 -10.51
CA SER A 7 24.05 -4.62 -11.61
C SER A 7 25.21 -3.64 -11.41
N ALA A 8 24.94 -2.44 -10.90
CA ALA A 8 25.98 -1.47 -10.59
C ALA A 8 26.96 -1.96 -9.51
N LYS A 9 26.46 -2.67 -8.48
CA LYS A 9 27.31 -3.27 -7.44
C LYS A 9 28.18 -4.40 -7.97
N GLU A 10 27.65 -5.21 -8.88
CA GLU A 10 28.38 -6.33 -9.49
C GLU A 10 29.44 -5.87 -10.49
N LEU A 11 29.13 -4.85 -11.29
CA LEU A 11 30.04 -4.32 -12.31
C LEU A 11 31.19 -3.49 -11.71
N GLY A 12 30.90 -2.66 -10.71
CA GLY A 12 31.86 -1.66 -10.23
C GLY A 12 32.08 -0.51 -11.22
N MET A 13 32.90 0.46 -10.83
CA MET A 13 33.20 1.63 -11.67
C MET A 13 34.36 1.32 -12.64
N PRO A 14 34.31 1.85 -13.88
CA PRO A 14 33.37 2.84 -14.40
C PRO A 14 32.03 2.30 -14.96
N GLU A 15 31.89 1.00 -15.21
CA GLU A 15 30.74 0.41 -15.91
C GLU A 15 29.41 0.55 -15.17
N ALA A 16 29.43 0.68 -13.84
CA ALA A 16 28.27 0.96 -13.00
C ALA A 16 27.53 2.26 -13.39
N THR A 17 28.19 3.19 -14.06
CA THR A 17 27.55 4.42 -14.59
C THR A 17 26.40 4.10 -15.56
N VAL A 18 26.51 3.03 -16.35
CA VAL A 18 25.50 2.64 -17.35
C VAL A 18 24.16 2.26 -16.69
N PRO A 19 24.07 1.26 -15.81
CA PRO A 19 22.80 0.92 -15.17
C PRO A 19 22.26 2.07 -14.28
N LEU A 20 23.14 2.82 -13.61
CA LEU A 20 22.72 3.96 -12.77
C LEU A 20 22.11 5.11 -13.61
N SER A 21 22.70 5.43 -14.76
CA SER A 21 22.14 6.44 -15.67
C SER A 21 20.76 6.04 -16.20
N HIS A 22 20.57 4.75 -16.53
CA HIS A 22 19.26 4.21 -16.90
C HIS A 22 18.26 4.40 -15.76
N ALA A 23 18.62 4.04 -14.52
CA ALA A 23 17.74 4.21 -13.37
C ALA A 23 17.34 5.69 -13.15
N ALA A 24 18.28 6.62 -13.33
CA ALA A 24 18.02 8.05 -13.18
C ALA A 24 17.02 8.56 -14.24
N VAL A 25 17.24 8.24 -15.52
CA VAL A 25 16.34 8.64 -16.62
C VAL A 25 14.95 8.04 -16.43
N LEU A 26 14.87 6.76 -16.05
CA LEU A 26 13.60 6.07 -15.79
C LEU A 26 12.81 6.77 -14.66
N LEU A 27 13.47 7.08 -13.54
CA LEU A 27 12.81 7.79 -12.43
C LEU A 27 12.40 9.20 -12.81
N ALA A 28 13.25 9.94 -13.54
CA ALA A 28 12.97 11.29 -13.99
C ALA A 28 11.73 11.35 -14.90
N THR A 29 11.55 10.36 -15.77
CA THR A 29 10.45 10.29 -16.74
C THR A 29 9.20 9.56 -16.23
N SER A 30 9.30 8.80 -15.12
CA SER A 30 8.16 8.10 -14.53
C SER A 30 7.13 9.06 -13.90
N PRO A 31 5.83 8.69 -13.86
CA PRO A 31 4.84 9.42 -13.08
C PRO A 31 5.27 9.52 -11.61
N LYS A 32 5.10 10.70 -11.01
CA LYS A 32 5.48 10.96 -9.62
C LYS A 32 4.26 10.81 -8.73
N SER A 33 4.47 10.21 -7.56
CA SER A 33 3.48 10.16 -6.50
C SER A 33 4.14 9.96 -5.15
N ASN A 34 3.67 10.69 -4.15
CA ASN A 34 4.02 10.54 -2.74
C ASN A 34 2.82 10.11 -1.89
N THR A 35 1.70 9.70 -2.50
CA THR A 35 0.44 9.40 -1.79
C THR A 35 0.60 8.28 -0.77
N ALA A 36 1.29 7.19 -1.12
CA ALA A 36 1.61 6.10 -0.21
C ALA A 36 2.52 6.54 0.96
N TYR A 37 3.47 7.47 0.70
CA TYR A 37 4.34 8.02 1.72
C TYR A 37 3.57 8.87 2.74
N LEU A 38 2.67 9.73 2.26
CA LEU A 38 1.80 10.54 3.11
C LEU A 38 0.83 9.68 3.92
N ALA A 39 0.25 8.64 3.29
CA ALA A 39 -0.61 7.68 3.97
C ALA A 39 0.11 6.98 5.12
N TYR A 40 1.35 6.54 4.89
CA TYR A 40 2.19 5.96 5.94
C TYR A 40 2.49 6.96 7.06
N ALA A 41 2.89 8.18 6.72
CA ALA A 41 3.21 9.20 7.71
C ALA A 41 1.99 9.52 8.61
N ALA A 42 0.80 9.63 8.03
CA ALA A 42 -0.44 9.87 8.76
C ALA A 42 -0.80 8.68 9.68
N ALA A 43 -0.69 7.44 9.18
CA ALA A 43 -0.93 6.25 9.99
C ALA A 43 0.08 6.14 11.14
N LYS A 44 1.36 6.44 10.89
CA LYS A 44 2.43 6.45 11.90
C LYS A 44 2.14 7.47 13.00
N ALA A 45 1.72 8.67 12.64
CA ALA A 45 1.39 9.73 13.59
C ALA A 45 0.24 9.32 14.54
N ASP A 46 -0.78 8.64 14.02
CA ASP A 46 -1.88 8.14 14.86
C ASP A 46 -1.41 7.07 15.87
N ILE A 47 -0.52 6.17 15.43
CA ILE A 47 0.08 5.17 16.34
C ILE A 47 0.95 5.85 17.40
N GLU A 48 1.75 6.84 17.01
CA GLU A 48 2.58 7.63 17.94
C GLU A 48 1.73 8.43 18.93
N ALA A 49 0.51 8.83 18.54
CA ALA A 49 -0.48 9.44 19.41
C ALA A 49 -1.23 8.43 20.32
N GLY A 50 -0.88 7.15 20.26
CA GLY A 50 -1.46 6.09 21.11
C GLY A 50 -2.75 5.48 20.59
N LEU A 51 -3.15 5.76 19.34
CA LEU A 51 -4.29 5.10 18.70
C LEU A 51 -3.90 3.73 18.10
N GLY A 52 -4.88 2.99 17.60
CA GLY A 52 -4.70 1.69 16.94
C GLY A 52 -4.71 0.49 17.89
N GLN A 53 -5.15 0.68 19.14
CA GLN A 53 -5.09 -0.34 20.19
C GLN A 53 -6.34 -1.24 20.19
N GLN A 54 -7.49 -0.73 19.73
CA GLN A 54 -8.78 -1.43 19.85
C GLN A 54 -9.06 -2.33 18.63
N MET A 55 -8.21 -3.34 18.42
CA MET A 55 -8.33 -4.24 17.26
C MET A 55 -9.59 -5.13 17.33
N PRO A 56 -10.36 -5.27 16.23
CA PRO A 56 -11.51 -6.17 16.16
C PRO A 56 -11.14 -7.61 16.56
N PRO A 57 -11.97 -8.29 17.36
CA PRO A 57 -11.63 -9.59 17.93
C PRO A 57 -11.40 -10.67 16.86
N TYR A 58 -12.19 -10.64 15.79
CA TYR A 58 -12.09 -11.59 14.67
C TYR A 58 -10.83 -11.43 13.79
N LEU A 59 -10.02 -10.38 13.99
CA LEU A 59 -8.72 -10.23 13.32
C LEU A 59 -7.54 -10.65 14.19
N ARG A 60 -7.77 -10.90 15.49
CA ARG A 60 -6.70 -11.35 16.39
C ARG A 60 -6.39 -12.82 16.09
N PRO A 61 -5.10 -13.21 16.09
CA PRO A 61 -4.73 -14.62 15.99
C PRO A 61 -5.37 -15.36 17.16
N SER A 62 -6.36 -16.18 16.85
CA SER A 62 -7.09 -16.99 17.81
C SER A 62 -7.45 -18.32 17.15
N ASN A 63 -7.65 -19.36 17.96
CA ASN A 63 -7.98 -20.68 17.43
C ASN A 63 -9.40 -20.77 16.85
N SER A 64 -10.24 -19.74 17.06
CA SER A 64 -11.65 -19.81 16.71
C SER A 64 -12.05 -18.94 15.52
N PHE A 65 -11.24 -17.96 15.11
CA PHE A 65 -11.53 -16.97 14.04
C PHE A 65 -13.01 -16.51 13.96
N ASP A 66 -13.70 -16.51 15.10
CA ASP A 66 -15.15 -16.43 15.14
C ASP A 66 -15.59 -15.02 14.70
N GLY A 67 -16.50 -14.96 13.74
CA GLY A 67 -16.95 -13.71 13.11
C GLY A 67 -16.04 -13.15 12.01
N TYR A 68 -14.91 -13.79 11.66
CA TYR A 68 -14.11 -13.40 10.50
C TYR A 68 -14.76 -13.90 9.20
N LYS A 69 -15.03 -12.99 8.25
CA LYS A 69 -15.50 -13.35 6.91
C LYS A 69 -14.28 -13.55 6.00
N TYR A 70 -14.13 -14.76 5.47
CA TYR A 70 -13.04 -15.10 4.56
C TYR A 70 -13.30 -14.50 3.16
N PRO A 71 -12.52 -13.51 2.68
CA PRO A 71 -12.87 -12.75 1.48
C PRO A 71 -13.01 -13.60 0.20
N HIS A 72 -12.30 -14.73 0.12
CA HIS A 72 -12.32 -15.58 -1.08
C HIS A 72 -13.65 -16.30 -1.31
N ASP A 73 -14.50 -16.40 -0.28
CA ASP A 73 -15.85 -17.01 -0.38
C ASP A 73 -16.90 -16.02 -0.91
N PHE A 74 -16.55 -14.73 -1.02
CA PHE A 74 -17.44 -13.67 -1.47
C PHE A 74 -17.17 -13.29 -2.92
N GLU A 75 -18.20 -12.71 -3.56
CA GLU A 75 -18.09 -12.17 -4.91
C GLU A 75 -16.94 -11.14 -5.01
N ASN A 76 -16.26 -11.12 -6.16
CA ASN A 76 -15.07 -10.27 -6.39
C ASN A 76 -13.92 -10.50 -5.39
N ARG A 77 -13.98 -11.57 -4.59
CA ARG A 77 -13.03 -11.89 -3.51
C ARG A 77 -12.92 -10.75 -2.48
N TRP A 78 -14.03 -10.05 -2.22
CA TRP A 78 -14.09 -8.93 -1.30
C TRP A 78 -15.35 -9.00 -0.44
N VAL A 79 -15.24 -8.56 0.81
CA VAL A 79 -16.36 -8.51 1.75
C VAL A 79 -16.29 -7.26 2.60
N GLU A 80 -17.45 -6.65 2.85
CA GLU A 80 -17.55 -5.56 3.81
C GLU A 80 -17.42 -6.11 5.24
N GLN A 81 -16.29 -5.78 5.84
CA GLN A 81 -15.93 -6.08 7.22
C GLN A 81 -15.01 -4.97 7.72
N ARG A 82 -15.10 -4.65 9.02
CA ARG A 82 -14.22 -3.65 9.62
C ARG A 82 -12.83 -4.25 9.81
N TYR A 83 -11.83 -3.62 9.20
CA TYR A 83 -10.42 -4.00 9.35
C TYR A 83 -9.63 -3.06 10.27
N LEU A 84 -10.09 -1.81 10.43
CA LEU A 84 -9.45 -0.83 11.28
C LEU A 84 -9.81 -1.04 12.76
N PRO A 85 -8.84 -0.84 13.69
CA PRO A 85 -9.10 -0.65 15.12
C PRO A 85 -10.24 0.33 15.39
N TYR A 86 -11.08 0.06 16.39
CA TYR A 86 -12.27 0.87 16.70
C TYR A 86 -11.93 2.33 17.05
N ASP A 87 -10.81 2.53 17.74
CA ASP A 87 -10.28 3.84 18.12
C ASP A 87 -9.75 4.69 16.95
N LEU A 88 -9.63 4.10 15.75
CA LEU A 88 -9.32 4.83 14.52
C LEU A 88 -10.57 5.27 13.73
N GLY A 89 -11.77 4.93 14.17
CA GLY A 89 -13.02 5.31 13.49
C GLY A 89 -13.05 4.87 12.02
N ASP A 90 -13.43 5.77 11.11
CA ASP A 90 -13.51 5.51 9.67
C ASP A 90 -12.41 6.23 8.88
N LYS A 91 -11.24 6.41 9.50
CA LYS A 91 -10.11 7.09 8.87
C LYS A 91 -9.71 6.44 7.54
N LYS A 92 -9.34 7.28 6.58
CA LYS A 92 -8.76 6.90 5.29
C LYS A 92 -7.42 7.60 5.16
N TYR A 93 -6.34 6.83 5.14
CA TYR A 93 -4.98 7.38 5.02
C TYR A 93 -4.53 7.52 3.58
N TYR A 94 -4.92 6.56 2.73
CA TYR A 94 -4.50 6.54 1.35
C TYR A 94 -5.54 7.20 0.46
N GLU A 95 -5.12 8.28 -0.20
CA GLU A 95 -5.87 8.98 -1.24
C GLU A 95 -5.19 8.74 -2.58
N TYR A 96 -5.97 8.35 -3.59
CA TYR A 96 -5.44 8.08 -4.93
C TYR A 96 -4.96 9.38 -5.58
N GLY A 97 -3.72 9.39 -6.05
CA GLY A 97 -3.17 10.46 -6.87
C GLY A 97 -3.55 10.32 -8.34
N ASP A 98 -3.24 11.33 -9.15
CA ASP A 98 -3.65 11.41 -10.56
C ASP A 98 -2.79 10.55 -11.51
N CYS A 99 -1.77 9.87 -10.99
CA CYS A 99 -0.88 9.07 -11.82
C CYS A 99 -1.62 7.84 -12.40
N LYS A 100 -1.26 7.44 -13.61
CA LYS A 100 -1.93 6.36 -14.38
C LYS A 100 -2.15 5.08 -13.56
N ASN A 101 -1.14 4.66 -12.79
CA ASN A 101 -1.22 3.43 -12.02
C ASN A 101 -2.22 3.53 -10.86
N GLU A 102 -2.27 4.69 -10.20
CA GLU A 102 -3.22 4.92 -9.11
C GLU A 102 -4.65 5.10 -9.63
N GLN A 103 -4.83 5.74 -10.79
CA GLN A 103 -6.15 5.82 -11.42
C GLN A 103 -6.68 4.44 -11.85
N ALA A 104 -5.81 3.56 -12.34
CA ALA A 104 -6.18 2.16 -12.63
C ALA A 104 -6.60 1.42 -11.35
N ALA A 105 -5.86 1.59 -10.25
CA ALA A 105 -6.21 1.00 -8.96
C ALA A 105 -7.53 1.57 -8.40
N LYS A 106 -7.75 2.88 -8.53
CA LYS A 106 -8.99 3.57 -8.14
C LYS A 106 -10.18 2.99 -8.89
N ALA A 107 -10.10 2.89 -10.21
CA ALA A 107 -11.18 2.34 -11.04
C ALA A 107 -11.52 0.88 -10.66
N TYR A 108 -10.50 0.07 -10.39
CA TYR A 108 -10.67 -1.31 -9.91
C TYR A 108 -11.42 -1.36 -8.57
N TRP A 109 -10.97 -0.58 -7.58
CA TRP A 109 -11.59 -0.56 -6.25
C TRP A 109 -12.98 0.04 -6.23
N GLU A 110 -13.23 1.05 -7.07
CA GLU A 110 -14.57 1.57 -7.29
C GLU A 110 -15.49 0.49 -7.85
N LYS A 111 -15.02 -0.36 -8.78
CA LYS A 111 -15.80 -1.48 -9.31
C LYS A 111 -16.11 -2.55 -8.24
N ILE A 112 -15.16 -2.85 -7.35
CA ILE A 112 -15.30 -3.92 -6.36
C ILE A 112 -16.15 -3.51 -5.14
N LYS A 113 -16.00 -2.26 -4.67
CA LYS A 113 -16.70 -1.77 -3.47
C LYS A 113 -18.11 -1.23 -3.78
N LYS A 114 -18.43 -1.07 -5.05
CA LYS A 114 -19.79 -0.99 -5.61
C LYS A 114 -20.45 -2.37 -5.47
N LYS A 115 -21.70 -2.58 -5.04
CA LYS A 115 -22.94 -1.95 -5.53
C LYS A 115 -22.81 -1.43 -6.95
#